data_AF-A0A9D3AN54-F1
#
_entry.id   AF-A0A9D3AN54-F1
#
_cell.length_a   1.000
_cell.length_b   1.000
_cell.length_c   1.000
_cell.angle_alpha   90.00
_cell.angle_beta   90.00
_cell.angle_gamma   90.00
#
_symmetry.space_group_name_H-M   'P 1'
#
loop_
_entity.id
_entity.type
_entity.pdbx_description
1 polymer ?
#
loop_
_entity_poly.entity_id
_entity_poly.type
_entity_poly.pdbx_seq_one_letter_code
_entity_poly.pdbx_strand_id
1 'polypeptide(L)'
;MFGERLSIDINDMMYDLGQSIVEKHVESGDYESFKLDVFTNMGINPPFDEEEFKKGRVEQLADELFDKAMESYNNKTRVIGEKTMPIIQMTYEKQPHFERILIPFTDGKKGINVVVNIKKAVENGPREISLAIEKGITLALIDESWKEHLREMDDLKQSVQNAHYEQKDPLLIYKLESYNLFKDMILKINSEVISFLMRADVPMPNMDNIREHKAMRTDRSKLKEQRNDLLSQANSNTQERQVTQPIHVEKKVGRNDPCPCGSGKKYKNCHGKDAG
;
A
#
# COMPACT_ATOMS: atom_id res chain seq x y z
N MET A 1 7.50 15.92 11.65
CA MET A 1 8.19 14.65 11.33
C MET A 1 7.41 13.71 10.40
N PHE A 2 6.24 13.15 10.73
CA PHE A 2 5.53 12.25 9.77
C PHE A 2 4.81 12.98 8.62
N GLY A 3 4.36 14.22 8.81
CA GLY A 3 3.74 15.01 7.73
C GLY A 3 4.76 15.49 6.68
N GLU A 4 5.98 15.84 7.12
CA GLU A 4 7.05 16.34 6.24
C GLU A 4 7.58 15.24 5.31
N ARG A 5 7.55 13.97 5.72
CA ARG A 5 7.98 12.86 4.86
C ARG A 5 7.00 12.63 3.72
N LEU A 6 5.69 12.59 4.02
CA LEU A 6 4.69 12.37 2.98
C LEU A 6 4.68 13.49 1.93
N SER A 7 4.89 14.75 2.33
CA SER A 7 5.01 15.83 1.36
C SER A 7 6.22 15.66 0.44
N ILE A 8 7.33 15.13 0.96
CA ILE A 8 8.50 14.80 0.12
C ILE A 8 8.14 13.63 -0.80
N ASP A 9 7.51 12.58 -0.28
CA ASP A 9 7.10 11.42 -1.09
C ASP A 9 6.15 11.85 -2.23
N ILE A 10 5.22 12.80 -1.99
CA ILE A 10 4.34 13.33 -3.05
C ILE A 10 5.11 14.14 -4.09
N ASN A 11 6.11 14.91 -3.67
CA ASN A 11 6.97 15.63 -4.61
C ASN A 11 7.75 14.64 -5.48
N ASP A 12 8.33 13.61 -4.87
CA ASP A 12 9.07 12.56 -5.58
C ASP A 12 8.14 11.82 -6.55
N MET A 13 6.93 11.44 -6.11
CA MET A 13 5.91 10.83 -6.97
C MET A 13 5.53 11.70 -8.16
N MET A 14 5.42 13.02 -7.95
CA MET A 14 5.07 13.98 -9.00
C MET A 14 6.21 14.16 -10.00
N TYR A 15 7.44 14.26 -9.50
CA TYR A 15 8.64 14.36 -10.32
C TYR A 15 8.86 13.08 -11.15
N ASP A 16 8.83 11.91 -10.52
CA ASP A 16 8.97 10.61 -11.17
C ASP A 16 7.92 10.40 -12.27
N LEU A 17 6.67 10.80 -11.99
CA LEU A 17 5.59 10.74 -12.97
C LEU A 17 5.84 11.69 -14.15
N GLY A 18 6.28 12.92 -13.88
CA GLY A 18 6.61 13.90 -14.91
C GLY A 18 7.75 13.43 -15.80
N GLN A 19 8.83 12.96 -15.19
CA GLN A 19 9.98 12.38 -15.88
C GLN A 19 9.57 11.19 -16.73
N SER A 20 8.79 10.24 -16.18
CA SER A 20 8.31 9.07 -16.91
C SER A 20 7.47 9.43 -18.14
N ILE A 21 6.59 10.45 -18.03
CA ILE A 21 5.78 10.93 -19.16
C ILE A 21 6.67 11.58 -20.23
N VAL A 22 7.66 12.39 -19.83
CA VAL A 22 8.61 13.00 -20.76
C VAL A 22 9.43 11.93 -21.48
N GLU A 23 10.06 11.00 -20.75
CA GLU A 23 10.87 9.92 -21.30
C GLU A 23 10.10 9.07 -22.32
N LYS A 24 8.84 8.76 -22.01
CA LYS A 24 7.97 7.96 -22.87
C LYS A 24 7.73 8.58 -24.25
N HIS A 25 7.66 9.91 -24.34
CA HIS A 25 7.25 10.61 -25.57
C HIS A 25 8.36 11.41 -26.24
N VAL A 26 9.48 11.67 -25.55
CA VAL A 26 10.58 12.46 -26.12
C VAL A 26 11.27 11.72 -27.28
N GLU A 27 11.39 10.38 -27.19
CA GLU A 27 12.05 9.57 -28.24
C GLU A 27 11.25 9.56 -29.54
N SER A 28 9.92 9.52 -29.45
CA SER A 28 9.03 9.55 -30.62
C SER A 28 8.77 10.97 -31.13
N GLY A 29 9.03 12.00 -30.31
CA GLY A 29 8.70 13.39 -30.60
C GLY A 29 7.20 13.66 -30.70
N ASP A 30 6.36 12.77 -30.14
CA ASP A 30 4.90 12.85 -30.19
C ASP A 30 4.36 13.78 -29.10
N TYR A 31 4.35 15.08 -29.40
CA TYR A 31 3.93 16.12 -28.46
C TYR A 31 2.43 16.08 -28.14
N GLU A 32 1.58 15.65 -29.07
CA GLU A 32 0.13 15.56 -28.82
C GLU A 32 -0.20 14.44 -27.84
N SER A 33 0.44 13.26 -27.98
CA SER A 33 0.31 12.18 -27.02
C SER A 33 0.88 12.56 -25.65
N PHE A 34 2.02 13.26 -25.63
CA PHE A 34 2.59 13.82 -24.40
C PHE A 34 1.60 14.75 -23.68
N LYS A 35 1.03 15.71 -24.41
CA LYS A 35 0.05 16.67 -23.88
C LYS A 35 -1.18 15.96 -23.30
N LEU A 36 -1.68 14.93 -23.99
CA LEU A 36 -2.80 14.14 -23.51
C LEU A 36 -2.47 13.39 -22.21
N ASP A 37 -1.27 12.80 -22.11
CA ASP A 37 -0.81 12.10 -20.91
C ASP A 37 -0.61 13.08 -19.73
N VAL A 38 -0.03 14.26 -19.96
CA VAL A 38 0.10 15.32 -18.94
C VAL A 38 -1.28 15.77 -18.46
N PHE A 39 -2.21 16.04 -19.37
CA PHE A 39 -3.56 16.44 -18.99
C PHE A 39 -4.30 15.32 -18.22
N THR A 40 -4.12 14.06 -18.66
CA THR A 40 -4.78 12.89 -18.08
C THR A 40 -4.19 12.49 -16.73
N ASN A 41 -2.91 12.76 -16.44
CA ASN A 41 -2.29 12.39 -15.18
C ASN A 41 -2.17 13.56 -14.19
N MET A 42 -1.90 14.76 -14.67
CA MET A 42 -1.61 15.93 -13.83
C MET A 42 -2.69 17.02 -13.91
N GLY A 43 -3.64 16.93 -14.84
CA GLY A 43 -4.75 17.90 -14.96
C GLY A 43 -4.31 19.30 -15.39
N ILE A 44 -3.13 19.42 -15.98
CA ILE A 44 -2.54 20.68 -16.46
C ILE A 44 -2.23 20.60 -17.95
N ASN A 45 -1.96 21.75 -18.56
CA ASN A 45 -1.28 21.80 -19.86
C ASN A 45 0.24 21.83 -19.63
N PRO A 46 1.04 21.28 -20.57
CA PRO A 46 2.48 21.44 -20.55
C PRO A 46 2.91 22.90 -20.45
N PRO A 47 4.02 23.22 -19.74
CA PRO A 47 4.52 24.58 -19.61
C PRO A 47 5.33 25.07 -20.82
N PHE A 48 5.65 24.18 -21.76
CA PHE A 48 6.47 24.44 -22.95
C PHE A 48 5.74 23.97 -24.22
N ASP A 49 6.18 24.48 -25.37
CA ASP A 49 5.60 24.15 -26.68
C ASP A 49 6.25 22.92 -27.36
N GLU A 50 5.78 22.57 -28.56
CA GLU A 50 6.27 21.40 -29.31
C GLU A 50 7.74 21.56 -29.74
N GLU A 51 8.18 22.77 -30.05
CA GLU A 51 9.56 23.04 -30.48
C GLU A 51 10.53 22.90 -29.30
N GLU A 52 10.14 23.41 -28.13
CA GLU A 52 10.85 23.26 -26.87
C GLU A 52 10.90 21.79 -26.44
N PHE A 53 9.78 21.06 -26.54
CA PHE A 53 9.73 19.63 -26.22
C PHE A 53 10.69 18.79 -27.06
N LYS A 54 10.77 19.04 -28.38
CA LYS A 54 11.64 18.28 -29.29
C LYS A 54 13.13 18.57 -29.10
N LYS A 55 13.48 19.76 -28.60
CA LYS A 55 14.88 20.19 -28.40
C LYS A 55 15.36 20.04 -26.96
N GLY A 56 14.42 19.94 -26.01
CA GLY A 56 14.70 19.88 -24.58
C GLY A 56 15.36 18.57 -24.18
N ARG A 57 16.14 18.64 -23.10
CA ARG A 57 16.64 17.44 -22.41
C ARG A 57 15.58 16.94 -21.44
N VAL A 58 15.51 15.63 -21.26
CA VAL A 58 14.53 14.98 -20.37
C VAL A 58 14.49 15.63 -19.00
N GLU A 59 15.65 15.82 -18.37
CA GLU A 59 15.72 16.36 -17.01
C GLU A 59 15.18 17.79 -16.94
N GLN A 60 15.51 18.62 -17.93
CA GLN A 60 15.02 20.01 -17.96
C GLN A 60 13.50 20.07 -18.18
N LEU A 61 12.98 19.27 -19.12
CA LEU A 61 11.54 19.22 -19.38
C LEU A 61 10.78 18.64 -18.17
N ALA A 62 11.37 17.68 -17.46
CA ALA A 62 10.80 17.12 -16.24
C ALA A 62 10.77 18.15 -15.10
N ASP A 63 11.86 18.91 -14.89
CA ASP A 63 11.93 19.99 -13.90
C ASP A 63 10.84 21.06 -14.16
N GLU A 64 10.74 21.56 -15.40
CA GLU A 64 9.75 22.58 -15.78
C GLU A 64 8.31 22.07 -15.61
N LEU A 65 8.05 20.82 -16.00
CA LEU A 65 6.75 20.19 -15.82
C LEU A 65 6.41 20.00 -14.34
N PHE A 66 7.38 19.57 -13.54
CA PHE A 66 7.24 19.40 -12.09
C PHE A 66 6.88 20.71 -11.41
N ASP A 67 7.60 21.80 -11.71
CA ASP A 67 7.32 23.12 -11.15
C ASP A 67 5.90 23.58 -11.48
N LYS A 68 5.47 23.36 -12.74
CA LYS A 68 4.11 23.72 -13.16
C LYS A 68 3.04 22.86 -12.48
N ALA A 69 3.30 21.57 -12.34
CA ALA A 69 2.40 20.65 -11.64
C ALA A 69 2.29 21.02 -10.16
N MET A 70 3.40 21.32 -9.49
CA MET A 70 3.44 21.67 -8.08
C MET A 70 2.72 23.00 -7.79
N GLU A 71 2.86 23.99 -8.69
CA GLU A 71 2.07 25.23 -8.63
C GLU A 71 0.56 24.94 -8.66
N SER A 72 0.12 24.11 -9.62
CA SER A 72 -1.29 23.72 -9.76
C SER A 72 -1.79 22.95 -8.53
N TYR A 73 -0.99 22.00 -8.05
CA TYR A 73 -1.28 21.20 -6.86
C TYR A 73 -1.49 22.07 -5.62
N ASN A 74 -0.55 22.98 -5.34
CA ASN A 74 -0.64 23.87 -4.17
C ASN A 74 -1.89 24.75 -4.22
N ASN A 75 -2.23 25.27 -5.40
CA ASN A 75 -3.45 26.05 -5.61
C ASN A 75 -4.71 25.20 -5.38
N LYS A 76 -4.76 23.99 -5.95
CA LYS A 76 -5.87 23.05 -5.80
C LYS A 76 -6.09 22.67 -4.34
N THR A 77 -5.04 22.30 -3.65
CA THR A 77 -5.04 21.91 -2.24
C THR A 77 -5.52 23.03 -1.33
N ARG A 78 -5.12 24.28 -1.61
CA ARG A 78 -5.64 25.47 -0.91
C ARG A 78 -7.14 25.64 -1.11
N VAL A 79 -7.61 25.59 -2.35
CA VAL A 79 -9.03 25.77 -2.70
C VAL A 79 -9.90 24.69 -2.05
N ILE A 80 -9.47 23.43 -2.08
CA ILE A 80 -10.20 22.33 -1.42
C ILE A 80 -10.27 22.55 0.09
N GLY A 81 -9.15 22.94 0.72
CA GLY A 81 -9.13 23.27 2.14
C GLY A 81 -10.14 24.36 2.49
N GLU A 82 -10.12 25.48 1.77
CA GLU A 82 -11.06 26.60 1.94
C GLU A 82 -12.53 26.18 1.78
N LYS A 83 -12.85 25.36 0.76
CA LYS A 83 -14.20 24.81 0.56
C LYS A 83 -14.65 23.89 1.69
N THR A 84 -13.73 23.18 2.32
CA THR A 84 -14.03 22.16 3.35
C THR A 84 -14.13 22.78 4.75
N MET A 85 -13.45 23.90 5.01
CA MET A 85 -13.43 24.56 6.33
C MET A 85 -14.83 24.87 6.90
N PRO A 86 -15.80 25.42 6.13
CA PRO A 86 -17.15 25.68 6.66
C PRO A 86 -17.86 24.43 7.17
N ILE A 87 -17.63 23.29 6.50
CA ILE A 87 -18.20 22.00 6.91
C ILE A 87 -17.63 21.58 8.25
N ILE A 88 -16.30 21.68 8.41
CA ILE A 88 -15.60 21.34 9.65
C ILE A 88 -16.06 22.24 10.81
N GLN A 89 -16.12 23.55 10.59
CA GLN A 89 -16.57 24.52 11.61
C GLN A 89 -18.01 24.23 12.04
N MET A 90 -18.93 24.08 11.09
CA MET A 90 -20.33 23.78 11.38
C MET A 90 -20.49 22.44 12.11
N THR A 91 -19.72 21.40 11.74
CA THR A 91 -19.77 20.11 12.44
C THR A 91 -19.19 20.21 13.86
N TYR A 92 -18.11 20.97 14.05
CA TYR A 92 -17.52 21.20 15.37
C TYR A 92 -18.51 21.87 16.33
N GLU A 93 -19.24 22.88 15.86
CA GLU A 93 -20.24 23.59 16.65
C GLU A 93 -21.46 22.73 17.01
N LYS A 94 -21.99 21.97 16.04
CA LYS A 94 -23.20 21.16 16.25
C LYS A 94 -22.94 19.85 16.99
N GLN A 95 -21.76 19.25 16.79
CA GLN A 95 -21.39 17.94 17.34
C GLN A 95 -20.02 18.01 18.04
N PRO A 96 -19.89 18.75 19.16
CA PRO A 96 -18.60 19.01 19.80
C PRO A 96 -17.91 17.76 20.38
N HIS A 97 -18.64 16.64 20.49
CA HIS A 97 -18.10 15.37 20.95
C HIS A 97 -17.37 14.58 19.85
N PHE A 98 -17.54 14.93 18.57
CA PHE A 98 -16.83 14.27 17.48
C PHE A 98 -15.35 14.67 17.49
N GLU A 99 -14.47 13.69 17.65
CA GLU A 99 -13.02 13.90 17.49
C GLU A 99 -12.61 13.82 16.01
N ARG A 100 -13.21 12.88 15.27
CA ARG A 100 -12.87 12.58 13.87
C ARG A 100 -14.12 12.33 13.05
N ILE A 101 -14.11 12.81 11.81
CA ILE A 101 -15.20 12.63 10.86
C ILE A 101 -14.68 12.04 9.55
N LEU A 102 -15.59 11.39 8.85
CA LEU A 102 -15.40 10.98 7.47
C LEU A 102 -15.88 12.09 6.54
N ILE A 103 -14.99 12.57 5.69
CA ILE A 103 -15.32 13.50 4.61
C ILE A 103 -15.11 12.75 3.28
N PRO A 104 -16.14 12.62 2.44
CA PRO A 104 -15.99 12.03 1.11
C PRO A 104 -15.28 13.02 0.18
N PHE A 105 -14.27 12.54 -0.54
CA PHE A 105 -13.59 13.23 -1.63
C PHE A 105 -13.75 12.43 -2.92
N THR A 106 -13.77 13.10 -4.07
CA THR A 106 -13.85 12.43 -5.37
C THR A 106 -12.99 13.13 -6.42
N ASP A 107 -12.43 12.36 -7.34
CA ASP A 107 -11.77 12.85 -8.56
C ASP A 107 -12.73 12.84 -9.78
N GLY A 108 -14.02 12.58 -9.55
CA GLY A 108 -15.06 12.39 -10.57
C GLY A 108 -15.24 10.94 -11.03
N LYS A 109 -14.32 10.03 -10.68
CA LYS A 109 -14.41 8.59 -11.01
C LYS A 109 -14.49 7.72 -9.75
N LYS A 110 -13.65 7.99 -8.77
CA LYS A 110 -13.53 7.29 -7.48
C LYS A 110 -13.98 8.21 -6.36
N GLY A 111 -14.62 7.64 -5.33
CA GLY A 111 -14.96 8.33 -4.09
C GLY A 111 -14.20 7.71 -2.92
N ILE A 112 -13.44 8.52 -2.17
CA ILE A 112 -12.64 8.07 -1.03
C ILE A 112 -13.09 8.84 0.22
N ASN A 113 -13.41 8.11 1.29
CA ASN A 113 -13.72 8.71 2.58
C ASN A 113 -12.43 8.93 3.37
N VAL A 114 -12.12 10.20 3.63
CA VAL A 114 -10.93 10.61 4.37
C VAL A 114 -11.31 10.89 5.81
N VAL A 115 -10.50 10.37 6.74
CA VAL A 115 -10.66 10.64 8.18
C VAL A 115 -9.97 11.96 8.52
N VAL A 116 -10.74 12.94 9.00
CA VAL A 116 -10.23 14.26 9.40
C VAL A 116 -10.43 14.45 10.90
N ASN A 117 -9.39 14.93 11.60
CA ASN A 117 -9.51 15.34 12.99
C ASN A 117 -10.07 16.76 13.05
N ILE A 118 -11.27 16.92 13.60
CA ILE A 118 -12.00 18.20 13.57
C ILE A 118 -11.28 19.25 14.42
N LYS A 119 -10.85 18.88 15.64
CA LYS A 119 -10.19 19.80 16.57
C LYS A 119 -8.93 20.39 15.95
N LYS A 120 -8.07 19.53 15.40
CA LYS A 120 -6.84 19.97 14.72
C LYS A 120 -7.14 20.82 13.48
N ALA A 121 -8.18 20.49 12.72
CA ALA A 121 -8.54 21.26 11.53
C ALA A 121 -9.08 22.66 11.87
N VAL A 122 -9.77 22.81 12.99
CA VAL A 122 -10.20 24.14 13.49
C VAL A 122 -8.99 24.94 14.01
N GLU A 123 -8.06 24.30 14.74
CA GLU A 123 -6.88 24.96 15.32
C GLU A 123 -5.82 25.35 14.27
N ASN A 124 -5.51 24.44 13.35
CA ASN A 124 -4.43 24.60 12.35
C ASN A 124 -4.94 25.11 10.98
N GLY A 125 -6.27 25.18 10.81
CA GLY A 125 -6.92 25.64 9.59
C GLY A 125 -6.82 24.66 8.41
N PRO A 126 -6.95 25.15 7.17
CA PRO A 126 -7.15 24.30 5.97
C PRO A 126 -5.99 23.35 5.67
N ARG A 127 -4.78 23.67 6.14
CA ARG A 127 -3.59 22.81 5.95
C ARG A 127 -3.75 21.42 6.59
N GLU A 128 -4.46 21.32 7.72
CA GLU A 128 -4.70 20.01 8.34
C GLU A 128 -5.60 19.13 7.47
N ILE A 129 -6.54 19.75 6.73
CA ILE A 129 -7.42 19.05 5.78
C ILE A 129 -6.59 18.52 4.62
N SER A 130 -5.74 19.37 4.03
CA SER A 130 -4.81 19.00 2.97
C SER A 130 -3.96 17.78 3.36
N LEU A 131 -3.37 17.82 4.56
CA LEU A 131 -2.57 16.71 5.07
C LEU A 131 -3.40 15.43 5.29
N ALA A 132 -4.65 15.56 5.72
CA ALA A 132 -5.55 14.43 5.89
C ALA A 132 -5.93 13.81 4.54
N ILE A 133 -6.19 14.65 3.52
CA ILE A 133 -6.48 14.25 2.14
C ILE A 133 -5.29 13.46 1.58
N GLU A 134 -4.10 14.05 1.60
CA GLU A 134 -2.84 13.41 1.15
C GLU A 134 -2.67 12.03 1.79
N LYS A 135 -2.74 11.96 3.13
CA LYS A 135 -2.58 10.69 3.85
C LYS A 135 -3.66 9.68 3.50
N GLY A 136 -4.92 10.11 3.51
CA GLY A 136 -6.07 9.24 3.36
C GLY A 136 -6.14 8.62 1.96
N ILE A 137 -5.92 9.44 0.93
CA ILE A 137 -5.94 9.01 -0.46
C ILE A 137 -4.74 8.13 -0.77
N THR A 138 -3.53 8.57 -0.42
CA THR A 138 -2.32 7.77 -0.66
C THR A 138 -2.41 6.41 0.01
N LEU A 139 -2.84 6.35 1.28
CA LEU A 139 -3.02 5.06 1.96
C LEU A 139 -4.07 4.18 1.31
N ALA A 140 -5.21 4.75 0.91
CA ALA A 140 -6.29 3.99 0.26
C ALA A 140 -5.85 3.41 -1.09
N LEU A 141 -5.11 4.18 -1.89
CA LEU A 141 -4.63 3.74 -3.20
C LEU A 141 -3.47 2.74 -3.10
N ILE A 142 -2.58 2.89 -2.11
CA ILE A 142 -1.55 1.89 -1.81
C ILE A 142 -2.19 0.56 -1.42
N ASP A 143 -3.18 0.58 -0.52
CA ASP A 143 -3.81 -0.66 -0.05
C ASP A 143 -4.55 -1.40 -1.18
N GLU A 144 -5.20 -0.66 -2.07
CA GLU A 144 -5.85 -1.24 -3.26
C GLU A 144 -4.82 -1.81 -4.25
N SER A 145 -3.77 -1.05 -4.56
CA SER A 145 -2.72 -1.49 -5.49
C SER A 145 -1.95 -2.69 -4.95
N TRP A 146 -1.72 -2.74 -3.65
CA TRP A 146 -1.06 -3.87 -2.98
C TRP A 146 -1.90 -5.13 -3.03
N LYS A 147 -3.23 -5.03 -2.84
CA LYS A 147 -4.14 -6.18 -2.99
C LYS A 147 -4.10 -6.76 -4.40
N GLU A 148 -4.08 -5.89 -5.41
CA GLU A 148 -4.00 -6.34 -6.80
C GLU A 148 -2.64 -6.97 -7.10
N HIS A 149 -1.55 -6.35 -6.65
CA HIS A 149 -0.20 -6.91 -6.79
C HIS A 149 -0.07 -8.31 -6.15
N LEU A 150 -0.67 -8.54 -4.98
CA LEU A 150 -0.67 -9.87 -4.37
C LEU A 150 -1.38 -10.93 -5.24
N ARG A 151 -2.45 -10.54 -5.96
CA ARG A 151 -3.12 -11.44 -6.92
C ARG A 151 -2.22 -11.71 -8.12
N GLU A 152 -1.62 -10.68 -8.70
CA GLU A 152 -0.67 -10.80 -9.83
C GLU A 152 0.52 -11.71 -9.46
N MET A 153 1.01 -11.61 -8.23
CA MET A 153 2.09 -12.45 -7.70
C MET A 153 1.69 -13.91 -7.54
N ASP A 154 0.45 -14.17 -7.10
CA ASP A 154 -0.10 -15.52 -7.01
C ASP A 154 -0.28 -16.15 -8.40
N ASP A 155 -0.74 -15.36 -9.39
CA ASP A 155 -0.88 -15.80 -10.78
C ASP A 155 0.48 -16.07 -11.43
N LEU A 156 1.46 -15.17 -11.23
CA LEU A 156 2.83 -15.35 -11.69
C LEU A 156 3.44 -16.64 -11.13
N LYS A 157 3.23 -16.92 -9.85
CA LYS A 157 3.72 -18.15 -9.21
C LYS A 157 3.16 -19.41 -9.87
N GLN A 158 1.88 -19.42 -10.24
CA GLN A 158 1.27 -20.54 -10.96
C GLN A 158 1.81 -20.67 -12.39
N SER A 159 1.95 -19.55 -13.10
CA SER A 159 2.49 -19.51 -14.47
C SER A 159 3.93 -20.03 -14.54
N VAL A 160 4.80 -19.60 -13.63
CA VAL A 160 6.20 -20.04 -13.56
C VAL A 160 6.35 -21.53 -13.26
N GLN A 161 5.45 -22.11 -12.44
CA GLN A 161 5.43 -23.57 -12.21
C GLN A 161 5.16 -24.34 -13.50
N ASN A 162 4.34 -23.79 -14.40
CA ASN A 162 4.06 -24.37 -15.70
C ASN A 162 5.19 -24.11 -16.73
N ALA A 163 6.00 -23.05 -16.56
CA ALA A 163 7.11 -22.69 -17.45
C ALA A 163 8.34 -23.61 -17.32
N HIS A 164 8.32 -24.58 -16.41
CA HIS A 164 9.42 -25.53 -16.19
C HIS A 164 9.79 -26.35 -17.45
N TYR A 165 8.90 -26.39 -18.44
CA TYR A 165 9.11 -27.05 -19.74
C TYR A 165 10.05 -26.29 -20.69
N GLU A 166 10.35 -25.01 -20.46
CA GLU A 166 11.20 -24.18 -21.34
C GLU A 166 12.71 -24.24 -21.01
N GLN A 167 13.14 -25.10 -20.08
CA GLN A 167 14.56 -25.25 -19.65
C GLN A 167 15.22 -23.97 -19.06
N LYS A 168 14.44 -22.93 -18.75
CA LYS A 168 14.89 -21.78 -17.96
C LYS A 168 14.71 -22.06 -16.46
N ASP A 169 15.53 -21.42 -15.61
CA ASP A 169 15.39 -21.51 -14.16
C ASP A 169 14.09 -20.80 -13.71
N PRO A 170 13.07 -21.52 -13.21
CA PRO A 170 11.80 -20.93 -12.80
C PRO A 170 11.99 -19.91 -11.67
N LEU A 171 12.96 -20.12 -10.77
CA LEU A 171 13.23 -19.19 -9.68
C LEU A 171 13.77 -17.86 -10.20
N LEU A 172 14.61 -17.90 -11.23
CA LEU A 172 15.14 -16.69 -11.86
C LEU A 172 14.03 -15.91 -12.57
N ILE A 173 13.17 -16.58 -13.33
CA ILE A 173 12.02 -15.96 -13.99
C ILE A 173 11.13 -15.28 -12.96
N TYR A 174 10.72 -16.01 -11.92
CA TYR A 174 9.87 -15.46 -10.86
C TYR A 174 10.47 -14.19 -10.24
N LYS A 175 11.79 -14.17 -9.98
CA LYS A 175 12.46 -12.99 -9.40
C LYS A 175 12.46 -11.79 -10.33
N LEU A 176 12.72 -11.99 -11.62
CA LEU A 176 12.76 -10.90 -12.59
C LEU A 176 11.36 -10.34 -12.85
N GLU A 177 10.38 -11.23 -13.08
CA GLU A 177 9.00 -10.82 -13.36
C GLU A 177 8.33 -10.19 -12.13
N SER A 178 8.54 -10.74 -10.92
CA SER A 178 7.97 -10.13 -9.70
C SER A 178 8.53 -8.74 -9.42
N TYR A 179 9.81 -8.51 -9.75
CA TYR A 179 10.41 -7.18 -9.64
C TYR A 179 9.80 -6.20 -10.64
N ASN A 180 9.53 -6.63 -11.87
CA ASN A 180 8.86 -5.79 -12.87
C ASN A 180 7.42 -5.46 -12.44
N LEU A 181 6.65 -6.45 -11.98
CA LEU A 181 5.31 -6.22 -11.42
C LEU A 181 5.33 -5.23 -10.26
N PHE A 182 6.34 -5.32 -9.38
CA PHE A 182 6.50 -4.37 -8.29
C PHE A 182 6.81 -2.96 -8.79
N LYS A 183 7.71 -2.80 -9.77
CA LYS A 183 8.00 -1.50 -10.40
C LYS A 183 6.75 -0.88 -11.02
N ASP A 184 5.99 -1.67 -11.77
CA ASP A 184 4.76 -1.23 -12.43
C ASP A 184 3.71 -0.82 -11.40
N MET A 185 3.59 -1.56 -10.29
CA MET A 185 2.73 -1.20 -9.17
C MET A 185 3.11 0.16 -8.58
N ILE A 186 4.40 0.44 -8.37
CA ILE A 186 4.85 1.74 -7.84
C ILE A 186 4.52 2.88 -8.81
N LEU A 187 4.83 2.73 -10.10
CA LEU A 187 4.50 3.74 -11.11
C LEU A 187 2.99 3.99 -11.19
N LYS A 188 2.18 2.94 -11.10
CA LYS A 188 0.72 3.03 -11.06
C LYS A 188 0.23 3.76 -9.82
N ILE A 189 0.78 3.46 -8.63
CA ILE A 189 0.46 4.19 -7.40
C ILE A 189 0.77 5.67 -7.56
N ASN A 190 1.96 6.02 -8.06
CA ASN A 190 2.37 7.41 -8.27
C ASN A 190 1.38 8.13 -9.20
N SER A 191 1.09 7.55 -10.37
CA SER A 191 0.11 8.08 -11.33
C SER A 191 -1.28 8.25 -10.71
N GLU A 192 -1.81 7.23 -10.03
CA GLU A 192 -3.15 7.28 -9.45
C GLU A 192 -3.26 8.29 -8.30
N VAL A 193 -2.27 8.36 -7.41
CA VAL A 193 -2.23 9.31 -6.30
C VAL A 193 -2.20 10.74 -6.82
N ILE A 194 -1.26 11.06 -7.73
CA ILE A 194 -1.14 12.41 -8.28
C ILE A 194 -2.39 12.79 -9.07
N SER A 195 -2.89 11.90 -9.94
CA SER A 195 -4.12 12.13 -10.70
C SER A 195 -5.32 12.40 -9.78
N PHE A 196 -5.48 11.62 -8.72
CA PHE A 196 -6.58 11.83 -7.78
C PHE A 196 -6.41 13.17 -7.07
N LEU A 197 -5.24 13.47 -6.51
CA LEU A 197 -4.98 14.70 -5.76
C LEU A 197 -5.19 15.97 -6.62
N MET A 198 -4.73 15.95 -7.88
CA MET A 198 -4.91 17.06 -8.82
C MET A 198 -6.36 17.32 -9.21
N ARG A 199 -7.21 16.28 -9.16
CA ARG A 199 -8.63 16.36 -9.54
C ARG A 199 -9.58 16.42 -8.36
N ALA A 200 -9.11 16.07 -7.17
CA ALA A 200 -9.91 15.94 -5.97
C ALA A 200 -10.86 17.12 -5.78
N ASP A 201 -12.10 16.82 -5.49
CA ASP A 201 -13.09 17.80 -5.08
C ASP A 201 -13.91 17.21 -3.94
N VAL A 202 -14.51 18.10 -3.17
CA VAL A 202 -15.46 17.70 -2.13
C VAL A 202 -16.85 17.85 -2.73
N PRO A 203 -17.58 16.75 -2.97
CA PRO A 203 -18.98 16.87 -3.30
C PRO A 203 -19.64 17.51 -2.09
N MET A 204 -20.23 18.72 -2.25
CA MET A 204 -20.82 19.46 -1.13
C MET A 204 -21.78 18.54 -0.37
N PRO A 205 -21.41 18.07 0.84
CA PRO A 205 -22.25 17.13 1.56
C PRO A 205 -23.38 17.94 2.18
N ASN A 206 -24.63 17.51 1.97
CA ASN A 206 -25.67 17.81 2.95
C ASN A 206 -25.22 17.20 4.30
N MET A 207 -25.47 17.90 5.42
CA MET A 207 -24.96 17.50 6.76
C MET A 207 -25.24 16.04 7.13
N ASP A 208 -26.32 15.46 6.60
CA ASP A 208 -26.73 14.08 6.88
C ASP A 208 -25.69 13.02 6.43
N ASN A 209 -24.77 13.39 5.53
CA ASN A 209 -23.74 12.47 5.04
C ASN A 209 -22.48 12.44 5.92
N ILE A 210 -22.34 13.35 6.90
CA ILE A 210 -21.15 13.42 7.76
C ILE A 210 -21.30 12.42 8.91
N ARG A 211 -20.42 11.42 8.94
CA ARG A 211 -20.41 10.36 9.95
C ARG A 211 -19.22 10.48 10.87
N GLU A 212 -19.44 10.26 12.17
CA GLU A 212 -18.38 10.12 13.15
C GLU A 212 -17.53 8.87 12.82
N HIS A 213 -16.21 9.02 12.82
CA HIS A 213 -15.31 7.89 12.69
C HIS A 213 -14.89 7.39 14.08
N LYS A 214 -15.54 6.32 14.57
CA LYS A 214 -15.10 5.60 15.78
C LYS A 214 -14.08 4.55 15.38
N ALA A 215 -12.85 4.67 15.87
CA ALA A 215 -11.85 3.62 15.71
C ALA A 215 -12.40 2.32 16.34
N MET A 216 -12.76 1.33 15.52
CA MET A 216 -13.06 -0.01 16.03
C MET A 216 -11.77 -0.54 16.65
N ARG A 217 -11.74 -0.62 17.98
CA ARG A 217 -10.73 -1.43 18.66
C ARG A 217 -11.05 -2.88 18.34
N THR A 218 -10.36 -3.43 17.35
CA THR A 218 -10.43 -4.87 17.09
C THR A 218 -9.83 -5.57 18.31
N ASP A 219 -10.69 -6.13 19.16
CA ASP A 219 -10.27 -6.97 20.25
C ASP A 219 -9.70 -8.28 19.66
N ARG A 220 -8.39 -8.26 19.42
CA ARG A 220 -7.65 -9.38 18.82
C ARG A 220 -7.57 -10.59 19.76
N SER A 221 -8.06 -10.50 21.01
CA SER A 221 -8.07 -11.63 21.95
C SER A 221 -8.95 -12.80 21.50
N LYS A 222 -9.89 -12.56 20.57
CA LYS A 222 -10.82 -13.58 20.04
C LYS A 222 -10.48 -14.06 18.63
N LEU A 223 -9.38 -13.60 18.03
CA LEU A 223 -8.91 -14.14 16.75
C LEU A 223 -8.33 -15.55 16.99
N LYS A 224 -9.20 -16.56 16.91
CA LYS A 224 -8.76 -17.94 16.72
C LYS A 224 -8.42 -18.11 15.24
N GLU A 225 -7.18 -18.46 14.94
CA GLU A 225 -6.79 -18.93 13.61
C GLU A 225 -7.55 -20.22 13.31
N GLN A 226 -8.66 -20.11 12.59
CA GLN A 226 -9.33 -21.28 12.03
C GLN A 226 -8.80 -21.48 10.60
N ARG A 227 -7.57 -21.97 10.51
CA ARG A 227 -7.04 -22.54 9.26
C ARG A 227 -7.63 -23.95 9.11
N ASN A 228 -8.94 -24.03 8.86
CA ASN A 228 -9.60 -25.27 8.47
C ASN A 228 -9.76 -25.29 6.95
N ASP A 229 -8.88 -26.05 6.29
CA ASP A 229 -9.28 -27.04 5.29
C ASP A 229 -10.17 -26.63 4.11
N LEU A 230 -9.93 -25.44 3.52
CA LEU A 230 -10.45 -25.13 2.17
C LEU A 230 -9.69 -25.85 1.04
N LEU A 231 -8.51 -26.43 1.33
CA LEU A 231 -7.73 -27.22 0.37
C LEU A 231 -8.09 -28.72 0.37
N SER A 232 -8.90 -29.18 1.33
CA SER A 232 -9.21 -30.61 1.51
C SER A 232 -10.38 -31.12 0.65
N GLN A 233 -11.11 -30.25 -0.06
CA GLN A 233 -12.24 -30.65 -0.91
C GLN A 233 -11.87 -30.91 -2.38
N ALA A 234 -10.63 -30.66 -2.81
CA ALA A 234 -10.21 -30.85 -4.21
C ALA A 234 -9.64 -32.25 -4.52
N ASN A 235 -9.43 -33.10 -3.52
CA ASN A 235 -8.84 -34.44 -3.70
C ASN A 235 -9.66 -35.53 -3.01
N SER A 236 -10.89 -35.74 -3.49
CA SER A 236 -11.62 -36.98 -3.26
C SER A 236 -11.04 -38.07 -4.17
N ASN A 237 -9.89 -38.63 -3.78
CA ASN A 237 -9.47 -39.95 -4.23
C ASN A 237 -8.76 -40.68 -3.09
N THR A 238 -9.41 -41.76 -2.67
CA THR A 238 -9.03 -42.81 -1.73
C THR A 238 -7.53 -43.06 -1.56
N GLN A 239 -7.02 -42.76 -0.36
CA GLN A 239 -6.04 -43.59 0.36
C GLN A 239 -5.98 -43.13 1.82
N GLU A 240 -6.27 -44.05 2.76
CA GLU A 240 -6.21 -43.80 4.20
C GLU A 240 -4.81 -43.32 4.61
N ARG A 241 -4.69 -42.01 4.91
CA ARG A 241 -3.51 -41.48 5.59
C ARG A 241 -3.54 -41.93 7.05
N GLN A 242 -2.73 -42.91 7.39
CA GLN A 242 -2.40 -43.22 8.78
C GLN A 242 -1.85 -41.96 9.47
N VAL A 243 -2.52 -41.55 10.53
CA VAL A 243 -2.08 -40.47 11.41
C VAL A 243 -0.78 -40.90 12.09
N THR A 244 0.35 -40.36 11.68
CA THR A 244 1.62 -40.52 12.38
C THR A 244 1.56 -39.71 13.67
N GLN A 245 1.50 -40.42 14.80
CA GLN A 245 1.58 -39.77 16.12
C GLN A 245 2.98 -39.15 16.31
N PRO A 246 3.08 -37.97 16.96
CA PRO A 246 4.36 -37.34 17.24
C PRO A 246 5.23 -38.23 18.13
N ILE A 247 6.45 -38.50 17.68
CA ILE A 247 7.44 -39.34 18.37
C ILE A 247 7.80 -38.67 19.71
N HIS A 248 7.40 -39.30 20.81
CA HIS A 248 7.77 -38.89 22.16
C HIS A 248 9.24 -39.26 22.40
N VAL A 249 10.14 -38.29 22.41
CA VAL A 249 11.54 -38.52 22.77
C VAL A 249 11.63 -38.57 24.29
N GLU A 250 11.73 -39.76 24.85
CA GLU A 250 11.97 -39.94 26.30
C GLU A 250 13.28 -39.25 26.70
N LYS A 251 13.26 -38.50 27.83
CA LYS A 251 14.43 -37.81 28.37
C LYS A 251 15.56 -38.83 28.64
N LYS A 252 16.70 -38.68 27.95
CA LYS A 252 17.92 -39.44 28.25
C LYS A 252 18.37 -39.14 29.68
N VAL A 253 18.47 -40.19 30.51
CA VAL A 253 18.93 -40.10 31.91
C VAL A 253 20.41 -39.70 31.93
N GLY A 254 20.76 -38.66 32.69
CA GLY A 254 22.11 -38.15 32.80
C GLY A 254 23.03 -39.09 33.59
N ARG A 255 24.34 -39.08 33.26
CA ARG A 255 25.36 -39.98 33.85
C ARG A 255 25.40 -39.97 35.39
N ASN A 256 25.05 -38.85 36.02
CA ASN A 256 25.04 -38.70 37.48
C ASN A 256 23.65 -38.76 38.12
N ASP A 257 22.58 -38.92 37.33
CA ASP A 257 21.19 -38.99 37.81
C ASP A 257 20.91 -40.33 38.51
N PRO A 258 19.85 -40.41 39.34
CA PRO A 258 19.41 -41.68 39.92
C PRO A 258 19.11 -42.70 38.81
N CYS A 259 19.63 -43.91 38.97
CA CYS A 259 19.45 -44.96 37.98
C CYS A 259 17.96 -45.39 37.93
N PRO A 260 17.33 -45.46 36.75
CA PRO A 260 15.89 -45.72 36.62
C PRO A 260 15.47 -47.14 37.03
N CYS A 261 16.43 -48.04 37.28
CA CYS A 261 16.16 -49.38 37.82
C CYS A 261 15.76 -49.38 39.31
N GLY A 262 15.70 -48.21 39.98
CA GLY A 262 15.28 -48.10 41.38
C GLY A 262 16.33 -48.55 42.40
N SER A 263 17.58 -48.81 41.98
CA SER A 263 18.65 -49.31 42.86
C SER A 263 19.21 -48.29 43.86
N GLY A 264 18.75 -47.03 43.82
CA GLY A 264 19.23 -45.93 44.67
C GLY A 264 20.65 -45.42 44.33
N LYS A 265 21.34 -46.00 43.32
CA LYS A 265 22.68 -45.60 42.89
C LYS A 265 22.62 -44.64 41.68
N LYS A 266 23.65 -43.81 41.48
CA LYS A 266 23.80 -42.97 40.28
C LYS A 266 24.00 -43.83 39.03
N TYR A 267 23.46 -43.41 37.88
CA TYR A 267 23.42 -44.17 36.63
C TYR A 267 24.80 -44.73 36.23
N LYS A 268 25.87 -43.93 36.25
CA LYS A 268 27.25 -44.36 35.96
C LYS A 268 27.81 -45.49 36.83
N ASN A 269 27.26 -45.71 38.01
CA ASN A 269 27.71 -46.75 38.95
C ASN A 269 26.80 -47.98 38.92
N CYS A 270 25.81 -48.00 38.03
CA CYS A 270 24.85 -49.08 37.84
C CYS A 270 24.76 -49.42 36.35
N HIS A 271 23.67 -49.07 35.65
CA HIS A 271 23.48 -49.44 34.24
C HIS A 271 24.39 -48.67 33.27
N GLY A 272 25.00 -47.56 33.70
CA GLY A 272 26.00 -46.82 32.93
C GLY A 272 27.45 -47.16 33.27
N LYS A 273 27.70 -48.28 33.97
CA LYS A 273 29.04 -48.65 34.47
C LYS A 273 29.93 -49.25 33.38
N ASP A 274 29.34 -49.86 32.36
CA ASP A 274 30.03 -50.41 31.18
C ASP A 274 29.82 -49.54 29.91
N ALA A 275 29.18 -48.38 30.05
CA ALA A 275 28.99 -47.39 28.97
C ALA A 275 30.15 -46.36 28.92
N GLY A 276 31.37 -46.84 29.15
CA GLY A 276 32.61 -46.07 29.12
C GLY A 276 33.33 -46.19 27.80
#